data_AF-A0A497PCC7-F1
#
_entry.id   AF-A0A497PCC7-F1
#
_cell.length_a   1.000
_cell.length_b   1.000
_cell.length_c   1.000
_cell.angle_alpha   90.00
_cell.angle_beta   90.00
_cell.angle_gamma   90.00
#
_symmetry.space_group_name_H-M   'P 1'
#
loop_
_entity.id
_entity.type
_entity.pdbx_description
1 polymer ?
#
loop_
_entity_poly.entity_id
_entity_poly.type
_entity_poly.pdbx_seq_one_letter_code
_entity_poly.pdbx_strand_id
1 'polypeptide(L)' 'MAVLPDTPEIERLREQCEAVKIPTESRLLIVVSSHSTAVFAGAVLARCALRSGHQVHVTFKEPF' A
#
# COMPACT_ATOMS: atom_id res chain seq x y z
N MET A 1 -4.09 12.02 -11.64
CA MET A 1 -3.00 11.79 -10.68
C MET A 1 -3.64 11.79 -9.30
N ALA A 2 -3.82 10.62 -8.68
CA ALA A 2 -4.45 10.54 -7.35
C ALA A 2 -3.44 11.03 -6.30
N VAL A 3 -3.69 12.21 -5.75
CA VAL A 3 -2.90 12.76 -4.63
C VAL A 3 -3.45 12.14 -3.36
N LEU A 4 -2.61 11.36 -2.66
CA LEU A 4 -2.96 10.83 -1.36
C LEU A 4 -3.03 12.01 -0.38
N PRO A 5 -4.10 12.16 0.42
CA PRO A 5 -4.17 13.22 1.42
C PRO A 5 -3.06 13.00 2.45
N ASP A 6 -2.29 14.06 2.76
CA ASP A 6 -1.25 14.02 3.80
C ASP A 6 -1.91 14.13 5.18
N THR A 7 -2.57 13.05 5.61
CA THR A 7 -3.05 12.91 6.98
C THR A 7 -1.98 12.27 7.87
N PRO A 8 -1.95 12.56 9.18
CA PRO A 8 -0.98 11.97 10.10
C PRO A 8 -1.05 10.43 10.15
N GLU A 9 -2.18 9.83 9.80
CA GLU A 9 -2.33 8.37 9.71
C GLU A 9 -1.58 7.80 8.50
N ILE A 10 -1.55 8.54 7.38
CA ILE A 10 -0.83 8.16 6.16
C ILE A 10 0.68 8.25 6.36
N GLU A 11 1.16 9.27 7.08
CA GLU A 11 2.58 9.39 7.43
C GLU A 11 3.04 8.22 8.31
N ARG A 12 2.26 7.85 9.32
CA ARG A 12 2.55 6.65 10.15
C ARG A 12 2.58 5.37 9.33
N LEU A 13 1.66 5.21 8.38
CA LEU A 13 1.66 4.07 7.45
C LEU A 13 2.93 4.06 6.59
N ARG A 14 3.39 5.21 6.09
CA ARG A 14 4.65 5.31 5.32
C ARG A 14 5.84 4.87 6.16
N GLU A 15 5.98 5.37 7.38
CA GLU A 15 7.06 4.99 8.32
C GLU A 15 7.05 3.49 8.63
N GLN A 16 5.86 2.92 8.88
CA GLN A 16 5.72 1.49 9.12
C GLN A 16 6.10 0.65 7.89
N CYS A 17 5.75 1.11 6.68
CA CYS A 17 6.13 0.44 5.44
C CYS A 17 7.65 0.42 5.26
N GLU A 18 8.34 1.51 5.56
CA GLU A 18 9.81 1.60 5.46
C GLU A 18 10.50 0.70 6.49
N ALA A 19 9.88 0.47 7.65
CA ALA A 19 10.39 -0.44 8.66
C ALA A 19 10.26 -1.94 8.26
N VAL A 20 9.34 -2.28 7.35
CA VAL A 20 9.14 -3.67 6.92
C VAL A 20 10.20 -4.06 5.87
N LYS A 21 11.14 -4.90 6.26
CA LYS A 21 12.11 -5.52 5.33
C LYS A 21 11.45 -6.66 4.55
N ILE A 22 10.84 -6.32 3.43
CA ILE A 22 10.36 -7.30 2.46
C ILE A 22 11.55 -7.70 1.56
N PRO A 23 11.78 -9.00 1.29
CA PRO A 23 12.83 -9.43 0.37
C PRO A 23 12.57 -8.89 -1.04
N THR A 24 13.57 -8.23 -1.62
CA THR A 24 13.50 -7.41 -2.84
C THR A 24 12.95 -8.14 -4.08
N GLU A 25 13.07 -9.46 -4.14
CA GLU A 25 12.59 -10.28 -5.28
C GLU A 25 11.14 -10.78 -5.12
N SER A 26 10.45 -10.36 -4.05
CA SER A 26 9.11 -10.84 -3.75
C SER A 26 8.05 -10.17 -4.64
N ARG A 27 7.12 -10.99 -5.15
CA ARG A 27 5.85 -10.51 -5.70
C ARG A 27 4.87 -10.28 -4.55
N LEU A 28 4.37 -9.06 -4.42
CA LEU A 28 3.43 -8.69 -3.37
C LEU A 28 2.00 -8.62 -3.89
N LEU A 29 1.10 -9.35 -3.26
CA LEU A 29 -0.34 -9.23 -3.47
C LEU A 29 -0.93 -8.37 -2.35
N ILE A 30 -1.48 -7.21 -2.71
CA ILE A 30 -2.19 -6.33 -1.78
C ILE A 30 -3.68 -6.46 -2.05
N VAL A 31 -4.40 -7.04 -1.09
CA VAL A 31 -5.86 -7.17 -1.13
C VAL A 31 -6.48 -6.01 -0.35
N VAL A 32 -7.25 -5.19 -1.04
CA VAL A 32 -7.79 -3.96 -0.48
C VAL A 32 -9.32 -4.06 -0.42
N SER A 33 -9.91 -3.78 0.74
CA SER A 33 -11.36 -3.64 0.84
C SER A 33 -11.81 -2.33 0.18
N SER A 34 -13.04 -2.30 -0.33
CA SER A 34 -13.58 -1.16 -1.09
C SER A 34 -13.90 0.09 -0.25
N HIS A 35 -13.65 0.08 1.06
CA HIS A 35 -13.79 1.26 1.91
C HIS A 35 -12.72 2.30 1.60
N SER A 36 -13.08 3.57 1.52
CA SER A 36 -12.19 4.67 1.11
C SER A 36 -10.84 4.65 1.85
N THR A 37 -10.83 4.49 3.16
CA THR A 37 -9.61 4.43 3.99
C THR A 37 -8.71 3.25 3.65
N ALA A 38 -9.29 2.09 3.34
CA ALA A 38 -8.55 0.90 2.94
C ALA A 38 -7.92 1.08 1.54
N VAL A 39 -8.64 1.72 0.62
CA VAL A 39 -8.12 2.09 -0.71
C VAL A 39 -6.88 2.97 -0.58
N PHE A 40 -6.92 3.98 0.30
CA PHE A 40 -5.77 4.84 0.55
C PHE A 40 -4.59 4.10 1.16
N ALA A 41 -4.82 3.29 2.20
CA ALA A 41 -3.77 2.51 2.85
C ALA A 41 -3.11 1.52 1.87
N GLY A 42 -3.92 0.83 1.05
CA GLY A 42 -3.44 -0.08 0.02
C GLY A 42 -2.57 0.61 -1.04
N ALA A 43 -2.95 1.82 -1.46
CA ALA A 43 -2.18 2.63 -2.40
C ALA A 43 -0.83 3.09 -1.81
N VAL A 44 -0.78 3.48 -0.52
CA VAL A 44 0.46 3.82 0.19
C VAL A 44 1.40 2.61 0.22
N LEU A 45 0.90 1.46 0.65
CA LEU A 45 1.65 0.20 0.72
C LEU A 45 2.22 -0.19 -0.65
N ALA A 46 1.39 -0.14 -1.70
CA ALA A 46 1.81 -0.45 -3.06
C ALA A 46 2.96 0.46 -3.53
N ARG A 47 2.86 1.76 -3.23
CA ARG A 47 3.89 2.74 -3.60
C ARG A 47 5.21 2.51 -2.88
N CYS A 48 5.17 2.21 -1.58
CA CYS A 48 6.37 1.88 -0.81
C CYS A 48 7.04 0.61 -1.35
N ALA A 49 6.26 -0.44 -1.61
CA ALA A 49 6.77 -1.68 -2.18
C ALA A 49 7.44 -1.48 -3.56
N LEU A 50 6.81 -0.70 -4.46
CA LEU A 50 7.38 -0.35 -5.76
C LEU A 50 8.71 0.42 -5.64
N ARG A 51 8.80 1.39 -4.71
CA ARG A 51 10.04 2.15 -4.47
C ARG A 51 11.18 1.27 -3.97
N SER A 52 10.85 0.24 -3.20
CA SER A 52 11.82 -0.74 -2.71
C SER A 52 12.16 -1.82 -3.74
N GLY A 53 11.71 -1.70 -4.99
CA GLY A 53 12.05 -2.61 -6.10
C GLY A 53 11.16 -3.84 -6.25
N HIS A 54 10.07 -3.94 -5.49
CA HIS A 54 9.17 -5.11 -5.54
C HIS A 54 8.19 -5.03 -6.70
N GLN A 55 7.79 -6.18 -7.22
CA GLN A 55 6.63 -6.28 -8.11
C GLN A 55 5.36 -6.35 -7.27
N VAL A 56 4.39 -5.47 -7.55
CA VAL A 56 3.15 -5.35 -6.77
C VAL A 56 1.93 -5.63 -7.66
N HIS A 57 1.03 -6.48 -7.17
CA HIS A 57 -0.32 -6.67 -7.71
C HIS A 57 -1.33 -6.20 -6.65
N VAL A 58 -2.19 -5.26 -7.02
CA VAL A 58 -3.25 -4.77 -6.14
C VAL A 58 -4.59 -5.30 -6.64
N THR A 59 -5.36 -5.92 -5.75
CA THR A 59 -6.70 -6.41 -6.06
C THR A 59 -7.71 -5.90 -5.04
N PHE A 60 -8.94 -5.66 -5.49
CA PHE A 60 -10.03 -5.20 -4.63
C PHE A 60 -10.88 -6.41 -4.23
N LYS A 61 -11.11 -6.55 -2.93
CA LYS A 61 -12.08 -7.52 -2.42
C LYS A 61 -13.47 -6.88 -2.51
N GLU A 62 -14.33 -7.43 -3.37
CA GLU A 62 -15.75 -7.03 -3.40
C GLU A 62 -16.41 -7.31 -2.05
N PRO A 63 -17.31 -6.44 -1.57
CA PRO A 63 -18.11 -6.73 -0.39
C PRO A 63 -19.04 -7.91 -0.71
N PHE A 64 -18.96 -8.97 0.11
CA PHE A 64 -19.92 -10.08 0.12
C PHE A 64 -21.26 -9.62 0.70
#